data_AF-A0AAD9P5S7-F1
#
_entry.id   AF-A0AAD9P5S7-F1
#
_cell.length_a   1.000
_cell.length_b   1.000
_cell.length_c   1.000
_cell.angle_alpha   90.00
_cell.angle_beta   90.00
_cell.angle_gamma   90.00
#
_symmetry.space_group_name_H-M   'P 1'
#
loop_
_entity.id
_entity.type
_entity.pdbx_description
1 polymer ?
#
loop_
_entity_poly.entity_id
_entity_poly.type
_entity_poly.pdbx_seq_one_letter_code
_entity_poly.pdbx_strand_id
1 'polypeptide(L)'
;MVGDPLITLLDEPTSGVDPGARRQAWIIFAQFRENGRTNVLSSHSMDECEALCHRLVIMVNGRFQCLGSLQHLKSKVGHDYMLTVQLRRTHNGDVIDSVLLNQLINDRFPGCVLKSSCNGQLRFSVPKTGVTWAMMFSALHEVVIASEYHVEDYSTRQTTLEKIFIDLAHDI
;
A
#
# COMPACT_ATOMS: atom_id res chain seq x y z
N MET A 1 8.53 -6.38 -30.26
CA MET A 1 9.64 -5.42 -30.24
C MET A 1 10.54 -5.66 -31.44
N VAL A 2 11.17 -4.61 -31.99
CA VAL A 2 12.07 -4.76 -33.15
C VAL A 2 13.24 -5.68 -32.76
N GLY A 3 13.52 -6.67 -33.60
CA GLY A 3 14.63 -7.61 -33.40
C GLY A 3 14.36 -8.79 -32.46
N ASP A 4 13.15 -8.89 -31.89
CA ASP A 4 12.71 -9.98 -31.01
C ASP A 4 13.79 -10.48 -30.01
N PRO A 5 14.36 -9.58 -29.19
CA PRO A 5 15.46 -9.95 -28.29
C PRO A 5 14.99 -10.90 -27.19
N LEU A 6 15.88 -11.72 -26.64
CA LEU A 6 15.55 -12.57 -25.48
C LEU A 6 15.38 -11.74 -24.20
N ILE A 7 16.17 -10.67 -24.08
CA ILE A 7 16.20 -9.79 -22.91
C ILE A 7 16.22 -8.33 -23.40
N THR A 8 15.38 -7.50 -22.79
CA THR A 8 15.36 -6.06 -23.00
C THR A 8 15.71 -5.33 -21.70
N LEU A 9 16.58 -4.32 -21.79
CA LEU A 9 16.86 -3.36 -20.71
C LEU A 9 16.18 -2.03 -21.06
N LEU A 10 15.31 -1.53 -20.18
CA LEU A 10 14.54 -0.31 -20.37
C LEU A 10 14.81 0.66 -19.22
N ASP A 11 15.36 1.83 -19.53
CA ASP A 11 15.53 2.87 -18.51
C ASP A 11 14.40 3.88 -18.62
N GLU A 12 13.56 3.96 -17.59
CA GLU A 12 12.45 4.92 -17.47
C GLU A 12 11.52 4.93 -18.71
N PRO A 13 11.01 3.78 -19.18
CA PRO A 13 10.39 3.64 -20.50
C PRO A 13 9.10 4.44 -20.71
N THR A 14 8.42 4.83 -19.63
CA THR A 14 7.16 5.61 -19.70
C THR A 14 7.29 7.00 -19.10
N SER A 15 8.51 7.44 -18.77
CA SER A 15 8.75 8.80 -18.28
C SER A 15 8.45 9.83 -19.35
N GLY A 16 7.63 10.83 -19.02
CA GLY A 16 7.20 11.88 -19.96
C GLY A 16 6.18 11.44 -21.01
N VAL A 17 5.67 10.20 -20.94
CA VAL A 17 4.63 9.69 -21.83
C VAL A 17 3.25 10.03 -21.28
N ASP A 18 2.29 10.37 -22.15
CA ASP A 18 0.92 10.65 -21.73
C ASP A 18 0.24 9.40 -21.12
N PRO A 19 -0.81 9.56 -20.29
CA PRO A 19 -1.45 8.44 -19.61
C PRO A 19 -2.01 7.36 -20.56
N GLY A 20 -2.43 7.72 -21.77
CA GLY A 20 -2.96 6.80 -22.77
C GLY A 20 -1.84 5.97 -23.41
N ALA A 21 -0.80 6.63 -23.92
CA ALA A 21 0.35 5.96 -24.51
C ALA A 21 1.13 5.12 -23.48
N ARG A 22 1.19 5.54 -22.21
CA ARG A 22 1.77 4.74 -21.12
C ARG A 22 1.06 3.40 -20.97
N ARG A 23 -0.29 3.39 -20.96
CA ARG A 23 -1.06 2.14 -20.90
C ARG A 23 -0.80 1.26 -22.11
N GLN A 24 -0.63 1.84 -23.29
CA GLN A 24 -0.29 1.11 -24.50
C GLN A 24 1.11 0.47 -24.40
N ALA A 25 2.10 1.20 -23.88
CA ALA A 25 3.43 0.66 -23.62
C ALA A 25 3.39 -0.52 -22.63
N TRP A 26 2.60 -0.40 -21.56
CA TRP A 26 2.43 -1.47 -20.58
C TRP A 26 1.84 -2.75 -21.20
N ILE A 27 0.85 -2.61 -22.09
CA ILE A 27 0.29 -3.75 -22.83
C ILE A 27 1.36 -4.41 -23.69
N ILE A 28 2.18 -3.62 -24.40
CA ILE A 28 3.28 -4.14 -25.24
C ILE A 28 4.31 -4.90 -24.39
N PHE A 29 4.69 -4.36 -23.23
CA PHE A 29 5.65 -5.02 -22.34
C PHE A 29 5.08 -6.32 -21.75
N ALA A 30 3.78 -6.34 -21.41
CA ALA A 30 3.10 -7.54 -20.93
C ALA A 30 3.04 -8.63 -22.01
N GLN A 31 2.67 -8.28 -23.25
CA GLN A 31 2.66 -9.22 -24.38
C GLN A 31 4.05 -9.79 -24.70
N PHE A 32 5.08 -8.94 -24.63
CA PHE A 32 6.46 -9.39 -24.85
C PHE A 32 6.89 -10.42 -23.80
N ARG A 33 6.52 -10.20 -22.53
CA ARG A 33 6.72 -11.15 -21.45
C ARG A 33 5.94 -12.46 -21.69
N GLU A 34 4.69 -12.38 -22.12
CA GLU A 34 3.85 -13.56 -22.41
C GLU A 34 4.43 -14.44 -23.52
N ASN A 35 5.20 -13.84 -24.45
CA ASN A 35 5.96 -14.56 -25.47
C ASN A 35 7.27 -15.18 -24.95
N GLY A 36 7.45 -15.31 -23.64
CA GLY A 36 8.62 -15.93 -23.02
C GLY A 36 9.88 -15.05 -23.00
N ARG A 37 9.74 -13.75 -23.27
CA ARG A 37 10.86 -12.79 -23.25
C ARG A 37 11.00 -12.13 -21.89
N THR A 38 12.20 -11.65 -21.58
CA THR A 38 12.49 -11.00 -20.29
C THR A 38 12.67 -9.50 -20.45
N ASN A 39 11.95 -8.73 -19.64
CA ASN A 39 12.13 -7.28 -19.55
C ASN A 39 12.75 -6.94 -18.19
N VAL A 40 13.81 -6.15 -18.21
CA VAL A 40 14.36 -5.47 -17.03
C VAL A 40 14.12 -3.99 -17.22
N LEU A 41 13.39 -3.38 -16.29
CA LEU A 41 13.07 -1.97 -16.34
C LEU A 41 13.49 -1.27 -15.05
N SER A 42 14.03 -0.05 -15.17
CA SER A 42 14.12 0.93 -14.09
C SER A 42 12.97 1.91 -14.22
N SER A 43 12.34 2.22 -13.09
CA SER A 43 11.25 3.19 -13.01
C SER A 43 11.21 3.83 -11.63
N HIS A 44 10.95 5.14 -11.60
CA HIS A 44 10.59 5.89 -10.40
C HIS A 44 9.09 5.80 -10.07
N SER A 45 8.27 5.26 -10.99
CA SER A 45 6.85 5.08 -10.78
C SER A 45 6.56 3.73 -10.11
N MET A 46 6.07 3.79 -8.86
CA MET A 46 5.69 2.58 -8.14
C MET A 46 4.49 1.88 -8.80
N ASP A 47 3.55 2.63 -9.38
CA ASP A 47 2.43 2.06 -10.16
C ASP A 47 2.91 1.24 -11.36
N GLU A 48 3.93 1.71 -12.08
CA GLU A 48 4.52 0.99 -13.21
C GLU A 48 5.19 -0.30 -12.74
N CYS A 49 5.97 -0.20 -11.67
CA CYS A 49 6.64 -1.33 -11.05
C CYS A 49 5.64 -2.39 -10.58
N GLU A 50 4.55 -1.98 -9.91
CA GLU A 50 3.50 -2.90 -9.44
C GLU A 50 2.74 -3.54 -10.61
N ALA A 51 2.51 -2.83 -11.71
CA ALA A 51 1.75 -3.33 -12.86
C ALA A 51 2.55 -4.30 -13.74
N LEU A 52 3.84 -4.04 -13.96
CA LEU A 52 4.65 -4.77 -14.94
C LEU A 52 5.54 -5.85 -14.32
N CYS A 53 6.06 -5.63 -13.12
CA CYS A 53 7.15 -6.44 -12.58
C CYS A 53 6.64 -7.65 -11.77
N HIS A 54 7.23 -8.81 -12.03
CA HIS A 54 7.00 -10.02 -11.22
C HIS A 54 7.95 -10.08 -10.02
N ARG A 55 9.13 -9.50 -10.19
CA ARG A 55 10.18 -9.35 -9.19
C ARG A 55 10.64 -7.89 -9.22
N LEU A 56 10.80 -7.33 -8.05
CA LEU A 56 11.17 -5.95 -7.81
C LEU A 56 12.46 -5.92 -7.01
N VAL A 57 13.25 -4.90 -7.29
CA VAL A 57 14.46 -4.56 -6.54
C VAL A 57 14.37 -3.10 -6.16
N ILE A 58 14.56 -2.80 -4.88
CA ILE A 58 14.70 -1.42 -4.42
C ILE A 58 16.18 -1.14 -4.20
N MET A 59 16.69 -0.13 -4.90
CA MET A 59 18.06 0.36 -4.76
C MET A 59 18.04 1.68 -4.00
N VAL A 60 18.89 1.80 -2.97
CA VAL A 60 19.09 3.04 -2.20
C VAL A 60 20.60 3.23 -2.00
N ASN A 61 21.11 4.44 -2.26
CA ASN A 61 22.54 4.77 -2.13
C ASN A 61 23.49 3.78 -2.84
N GLY A 62 23.11 3.35 -4.04
CA GLY A 62 23.88 2.41 -4.86
C GLY A 62 23.89 0.96 -4.35
N ARG A 63 23.08 0.61 -3.35
CA ARG A 63 22.97 -0.74 -2.80
C ARG A 63 21.55 -1.29 -2.94
N PHE A 64 21.44 -2.58 -3.23
CA PHE A 64 20.16 -3.27 -3.23
C PHE A 64 19.70 -3.52 -1.80
N GLN A 65 18.59 -2.90 -1.41
CA GLN A 65 18.02 -3.04 -0.07
C GLN A 65 17.06 -4.22 0.03
N CYS A 66 16.25 -4.45 -1.01
CA CYS A 66 15.36 -5.60 -1.05
C CYS A 66 15.15 -6.12 -2.47
N LEU A 67 14.95 -7.43 -2.59
CA LEU A 67 14.64 -8.15 -3.82
C LEU A 67 13.54 -9.17 -3.53
N GLY A 68 12.50 -9.21 -4.35
CA GLY A 68 11.42 -10.19 -4.19
C GLY A 68 10.22 -9.91 -5.08
N SER A 69 9.18 -10.73 -4.98
CA SER A 69 7.88 -10.39 -5.56
C SER A 69 7.22 -9.24 -4.79
N LEU A 70 6.25 -8.56 -5.40
CA LEU A 70 5.50 -7.48 -4.74
C LEU A 70 4.93 -7.94 -3.39
N GLN A 71 4.32 -9.12 -3.35
CA GLN A 71 3.77 -9.69 -2.13
C GLN A 71 4.84 -9.98 -1.08
N HIS A 72 6.02 -10.47 -1.50
CA HIS A 72 7.14 -10.73 -0.60
C HIS A 72 7.69 -9.44 0.02
N LEU A 73 7.82 -8.36 -0.77
CA LEU A 73 8.25 -7.07 -0.26
C LEU A 73 7.20 -6.48 0.70
N LYS A 74 5.91 -6.55 0.34
CA LYS A 74 4.80 -6.08 1.18
C LYS A 74 4.61 -6.89 2.47
N SER A 75 5.08 -8.14 2.54
CA SER A 75 5.01 -8.95 3.76
C SER A 75 6.27 -8.86 4.61
N LYS A 76 7.46 -8.80 3.99
CA LYS A 76 8.75 -8.78 4.69
C LYS A 76 9.08 -7.40 5.25
N VAL A 77 8.77 -6.33 4.52
CA VAL A 77 9.12 -4.95 4.87
C VAL A 77 7.91 -4.17 5.39
N GLY A 78 6.71 -4.46 4.88
CA GLY A 78 5.48 -3.89 5.43
C GLY A 78 5.18 -4.52 6.79
N HIS A 79 5.46 -3.81 7.89
CA HIS A 79 5.25 -4.31 9.25
C HIS A 79 3.85 -4.03 9.81
N ASP A 80 3.07 -3.22 9.11
CA ASP A 80 1.80 -2.68 9.57
C ASP A 80 0.67 -2.85 8.53
N TYR A 81 -0.55 -2.91 9.04
CA TYR A 81 -1.76 -2.67 8.27
C TYR A 81 -2.24 -1.24 8.55
N MET A 82 -2.73 -0.58 7.52
CA MET A 82 -3.34 0.72 7.65
C MET A 82 -4.85 0.57 7.79
N LEU A 83 -5.36 0.91 8.96
CA LEU A 83 -6.78 0.98 9.23
C LEU A 83 -7.21 2.44 9.12
N THR A 84 -8.24 2.72 8.32
CA THR A 84 -8.88 4.02 8.22
C THR A 84 -10.33 3.90 8.66
N VAL A 85 -10.76 4.73 9.60
CA VAL A 85 -12.14 4.79 10.09
C VAL A 85 -12.67 6.20 9.85
N GLN A 86 -13.86 6.29 9.25
CA GLN A 86 -14.57 7.54 9.03
C GLN A 86 -15.72 7.64 10.03
N LEU A 87 -15.68 8.69 10.86
CA LEU A 87 -16.72 9.00 11.81
C LEU A 87 -17.78 9.88 11.14
N ARG A 88 -19.05 9.58 11.44
CA ARG A 88 -20.17 10.43 11.07
C ARG A 88 -20.07 11.74 11.84
N ARG A 89 -20.23 12.86 11.14
CA ARG A 89 -20.31 14.18 11.78
C ARG A 89 -21.68 14.35 12.44
N THR A 90 -21.70 14.72 13.71
CA THR A 90 -22.92 15.21 14.37
C THR A 90 -23.31 16.59 13.83
N HIS A 91 -24.60 16.90 13.91
CA HIS A 91 -25.21 18.14 13.38
C HIS A 91 -24.62 19.44 13.97
N ASN A 92 -23.87 19.35 15.07
CA ASN A 92 -23.19 20.47 15.73
C ASN A 92 -21.71 20.65 15.33
N GLY A 93 -21.18 19.82 14.43
CA GLY A 93 -19.77 19.90 14.00
C GLY A 93 -18.75 19.32 14.99
N ASP A 94 -19.19 18.95 16.19
CA ASP A 94 -18.35 18.22 17.15
C ASP A 94 -17.96 16.85 16.57
N VAL A 95 -16.67 16.54 16.61
CA VAL A 95 -16.15 15.22 16.28
C VAL A 95 -16.47 14.31 17.46
N ILE A 96 -17.36 13.34 17.24
CA ILE A 96 -17.70 12.29 18.22
C ILE A 96 -16.41 11.69 18.77
N ASP A 97 -16.35 11.49 20.09
CA ASP A 97 -15.17 11.15 20.90
C ASP A 97 -14.22 10.17 20.20
N SER A 98 -13.24 10.73 19.49
CA SER A 98 -12.13 9.98 18.90
C SER A 98 -11.34 9.23 19.97
N VAL A 99 -11.40 9.70 21.22
CA VAL A 99 -10.72 9.12 22.39
C VAL A 99 -11.24 7.72 22.72
N LEU A 100 -12.56 7.54 22.79
CA LEU A 100 -13.18 6.24 23.11
C LEU A 100 -12.88 5.20 22.03
N LEU A 101 -13.00 5.59 20.76
CA LEU A 101 -12.65 4.72 19.64
C LEU A 101 -11.16 4.37 19.64
N ASN A 102 -10.28 5.35 19.90
CA ASN A 102 -8.84 5.11 20.01
C ASN A 102 -8.51 4.11 21.12
N GLN A 103 -9.16 4.23 22.28
CA GLN A 103 -8.98 3.28 23.39
C GLN A 103 -9.44 1.88 23.00
N LEU A 104 -10.62 1.74 22.42
CA LEU A 104 -11.14 0.44 22.01
C LEU A 104 -10.25 -0.23 20.95
N ILE A 105 -9.78 0.53 19.96
CA ILE A 105 -8.88 0.02 18.92
C ILE A 105 -7.55 -0.42 19.53
N ASN A 106 -7.01 0.34 20.48
CA ASN A 106 -5.79 -0.04 21.20
C ASN A 106 -5.99 -1.29 22.07
N ASP A 107 -7.15 -1.46 22.69
CA ASP A 107 -7.48 -2.64 23.50
C ASP A 107 -7.61 -3.90 22.62
N ARG A 108 -8.18 -3.77 21.42
CA ARG A 108 -8.32 -4.89 20.47
C ARG A 108 -7.03 -5.21 19.73
N PHE A 109 -6.21 -4.19 19.45
CA PHE A 109 -4.98 -4.31 18.68
C PHE A 109 -3.80 -3.71 19.47
N PRO A 110 -3.14 -4.51 20.33
CA PRO A 110 -2.00 -4.04 21.10
C PRO A 110 -0.86 -3.60 20.16
N GLY A 111 -0.35 -2.39 20.37
CA GLY A 111 0.69 -1.79 19.53
C GLY A 111 0.16 -0.99 18.33
N CYS A 112 -1.16 -0.79 18.23
CA CYS A 112 -1.74 0.14 17.28
C CYS A 112 -1.27 1.58 17.54
N VAL A 113 -0.94 2.32 16.48
CA VAL A 113 -0.53 3.73 16.57
C VAL A 113 -1.43 4.59 15.70
N LEU A 114 -2.04 5.61 16.30
CA LEU A 114 -2.77 6.64 15.54
C LEU A 114 -1.78 7.50 14.76
N LYS A 115 -1.83 7.42 13.43
CA LYS A 115 -0.97 8.18 12.51
C LYS A 115 -1.54 9.55 12.17
N SER A 116 -2.86 9.65 12.04
CA SER A 116 -3.53 10.91 11.72
C SER A 116 -4.99 10.90 12.16
N SER A 117 -5.48 12.07 12.58
CA SER A 117 -6.87 12.35 12.88
C SER A 117 -7.24 13.67 12.22
N CYS A 118 -7.93 13.62 11.09
CA CYS A 118 -8.34 14.83 10.37
C CYS A 118 -9.76 14.70 9.83
N ASN A 119 -10.58 15.75 10.00
CA ASN A 119 -11.92 15.84 9.39
C ASN A 119 -12.89 14.69 9.70
N GLY A 120 -12.74 14.01 10.85
CA GLY A 120 -13.51 12.82 11.22
C GLY A 120 -12.94 11.51 10.66
N GLN A 121 -11.82 11.56 9.95
CA GLN A 121 -11.08 10.39 9.50
C GLN A 121 -9.94 10.08 10.47
N LEU A 122 -9.94 8.88 11.03
CA LEU A 122 -8.89 8.36 11.89
C LEU A 122 -8.08 7.31 11.11
N ARG A 123 -6.76 7.46 11.11
CA ARG A 123 -5.84 6.51 10.45
C ARG A 123 -4.92 5.88 11.49
N PHE A 124 -4.95 4.57 11.53
CA PHE A 124 -4.25 3.72 12.47
C PHE A 124 -3.26 2.82 11.75
N SER A 125 -2.12 2.60 12.39
CA SER A 125 -1.08 1.66 12.00
C SER A 125 -1.13 0.48 12.95
N VAL A 126 -1.64 -0.65 12.48
CA VAL A 126 -1.81 -1.88 13.28
C VAL A 126 -0.67 -2.86 12.96
N PRO A 127 0.12 -3.32 13.95
CA PRO A 127 1.18 -4.29 13.71
C PRO A 127 0.63 -5.59 13.12
N LYS A 128 1.35 -6.19 12.16
CA LYS A 128 0.95 -7.50 11.56
C LYS A 128 1.14 -8.68 12.50
N THR A 129 1.93 -8.52 13.56
CA THR A 129 2.27 -9.60 14.49
C THR A 129 1.03 -10.05 15.26
N GLY A 130 0.54 -11.26 14.97
CA GLY A 130 -0.62 -11.85 15.66
C GLY A 130 -1.99 -11.35 15.18
N VAL A 131 -2.05 -10.54 14.12
CA VAL A 131 -3.31 -10.00 13.57
C VAL A 131 -3.51 -10.50 12.15
N THR A 132 -4.65 -11.17 11.92
CA THR A 132 -5.08 -11.55 10.57
C THR A 132 -6.09 -10.55 10.01
N TRP A 133 -6.24 -10.51 8.68
CA TRP A 133 -7.30 -9.71 8.04
C TRP A 133 -8.67 -10.03 8.61
N ALA A 134 -8.99 -11.31 8.82
CA ALA A 134 -10.27 -11.73 9.37
C ALA A 134 -10.53 -11.12 10.76
N MET A 135 -9.53 -11.18 11.66
CA MET A 135 -9.65 -10.57 12.99
C MET A 135 -9.84 -9.06 12.91
N MET A 136 -9.12 -8.41 11.98
CA MET A 136 -9.26 -6.96 11.76
C MET A 136 -10.65 -6.58 11.28
N PHE A 137 -11.16 -7.27 10.25
CA PHE A 137 -12.51 -7.03 9.73
C PHE A 137 -13.59 -7.34 10.76
N SER A 138 -13.49 -8.46 11.49
CA SER A 138 -14.46 -8.84 12.52
C SER A 138 -14.52 -7.80 13.65
N ALA A 139 -13.37 -7.38 14.18
CA ALA A 139 -13.33 -6.39 15.26
C ALA A 139 -13.90 -5.03 14.81
N LEU A 140 -13.60 -4.59 13.58
CA LEU A 140 -14.15 -3.34 13.05
C LEU A 140 -15.65 -3.41 12.82
N HIS A 141 -16.11 -4.55 12.32
CA HIS A 141 -17.53 -4.77 12.09
C HIS A 141 -18.32 -4.73 13.41
N GLU A 142 -17.80 -5.35 14.48
CA GLU A 142 -18.39 -5.26 15.83
C GLU A 142 -18.49 -3.81 16.32
N VAL A 143 -17.44 -3.01 16.12
CA VAL A 143 -17.40 -1.59 16.52
C VAL A 143 -18.43 -0.76 15.76
N VAL A 144 -18.62 -1.05 14.46
CA VAL A 144 -19.62 -0.37 13.64
C VAL A 144 -21.04 -0.73 14.08
N ILE A 145 -21.29 -2.01 14.39
CA ILE A 145 -22.61 -2.49 14.84
C ILE A 145 -22.98 -1.92 16.22
N ALA A 146 -22.00 -1.74 17.11
CA ALA A 146 -22.22 -1.28 18.47
C ALA A 146 -22.96 0.08 18.56
N SER A 147 -23.11 0.82 17.44
CA SER A 147 -23.93 2.04 17.28
C SER A 147 -23.55 3.24 18.16
N GLU A 148 -22.78 3.03 19.23
CA GLU A 148 -22.24 4.07 20.12
C GLU A 148 -21.20 4.94 19.41
N TYR A 149 -20.44 4.37 18.47
CA TYR A 149 -19.27 5.01 17.87
C TYR A 149 -19.55 5.77 16.56
N HIS A 150 -20.78 5.73 16.05
CA HIS A 150 -21.21 6.48 14.86
C HIS A 150 -20.24 6.39 13.66
N VAL A 151 -19.67 5.20 13.43
CA VAL A 151 -18.77 4.95 12.30
C VAL A 151 -19.61 4.93 11.01
N GLU A 152 -19.23 5.76 10.04
CA GLU A 152 -19.87 5.83 8.72
C GLU A 152 -19.24 4.85 7.74
N ASP A 153 -17.91 4.75 7.76
CA ASP A 153 -17.15 3.89 6.86
C ASP A 153 -15.85 3.42 7.52
N TYR A 154 -15.32 2.29 7.06
CA TYR A 154 -14.00 1.82 7.46
C TYR A 154 -13.31 1.12 6.29
N SER A 155 -11.99 1.24 6.22
CA SER A 155 -11.17 0.53 5.24
C SER A 155 -9.88 0.05 5.85
N THR A 156 -9.43 -1.11 5.40
CA THR A 156 -8.19 -1.73 5.81
C THR A 156 -7.32 -1.91 4.57
N ARG A 157 -6.06 -1.47 4.64
CA ARG A 157 -5.12 -1.49 3.51
C ARG A 157 -3.79 -2.07 3.96
N GLN A 158 -3.14 -2.80 3.07
CA GLN A 158 -1.75 -3.18 3.26
C GLN A 158 -0.83 -1.99 2.94
N THR A 159 0.38 -1.99 3.51
CA THR A 159 1.48 -1.10 3.11
C THR A 159 1.67 -1.10 1.59
N THR A 160 1.74 0.09 0.99
CA THR A 160 2.01 0.28 -0.44
C THR A 160 3.52 0.15 -0.74
N LEU A 161 3.89 -0.12 -1.99
CA LEU A 161 5.30 -0.13 -2.39
C LEU A 161 5.97 1.23 -2.17
N GLU A 162 5.23 2.33 -2.40
CA GLU A 162 5.69 3.70 -2.11
C GLU A 162 6.08 3.87 -0.64
N LYS A 163 5.23 3.42 0.29
CA LYS A 163 5.50 3.51 1.72
C LYS A 163 6.74 2.70 2.09
N ILE A 164 6.89 1.49 1.55
CA ILE A 164 8.06 0.64 1.73
C ILE A 164 9.33 1.34 1.23
N PHE A 165 9.27 1.97 0.05
CA PHE A 165 10.38 2.71 -0.51
C PHE A 165 10.78 3.90 0.39
N ILE A 166 9.81 4.68 0.86
CA ILE A 166 10.05 5.80 1.77
C ILE A 166 10.71 5.32 3.06
N ASP A 167 10.22 4.24 3.67
CA ASP A 167 10.77 3.71 4.92
C ASP A 167 12.21 3.23 4.73
N LEU A 168 12.50 2.47 3.67
CA LEU A 168 13.85 2.04 3.32
C LEU A 168 14.81 3.18 2.99
N ALA A 169 14.29 4.30 2.45
CA ALA A 169 15.09 5.48 2.15
C ALA A 169 15.40 6.32 3.38
N HIS A 170 14.57 6.26 4.44
CA HIS A 170 14.77 6.98 5.69
C HIS A 170 15.60 6.22 6.73
N ASP A 171 15.68 4.89 6.64
CA ASP A 171 16.44 4.02 7.55
C ASP A 171 17.98 4.04 7.35
N ILE A 172 18.54 5.06 6.66
CA ILE A 172 19.98 5.19 6.35
C ILE A 172 20.54 6.53 6.83
#